data_AF-A0A832KIY2-F1
#
_entry.id   AF-A0A832KIY2-F1
#
_cell.length_a   1.000
_cell.length_b   1.000
_cell.length_c   1.000
_cell.angle_alpha   90.00
_cell.angle_beta   90.00
_cell.angle_gamma   90.00
#
_symmetry.space_group_name_H-M   'P 1'
#
loop_
_entity.id
_entity.type
_entity.pdbx_description
1 polymer ?
#
loop_
_entity_poly.entity_id
_entity_poly.type
_entity_poly.pdbx_seq_one_letter_code
_entity_poly.pdbx_strand_id
1 'polypeptide(L)' 'MYIFDSSAIAILLKRLKDKSIEVLGGEAILDITRYELGNALWKECTLKKLINPEEVADKTRKV' A
#
# COMPACT_ATOMS: atom_id res chain seq x y z
N MET A 1 4.65 -2.56 18.56
CA MET A 1 4.73 -1.35 17.74
C MET A 1 5.84 -1.54 16.75
N TYR A 2 5.45 -1.89 15.54
CA TYR A 2 6.32 -2.00 14.38
C TYR A 2 6.19 -0.72 13.54
N ILE A 3 7.28 -0.33 12.88
CA ILE A 3 7.24 0.73 11.87
C ILE A 3 7.46 0.03 10.54
N PHE A 4 6.47 0.12 9.67
CA PHE A 4 6.55 -0.50 8.35
C PHE A 4 7.18 0.45 7.34
N ASP A 5 8.02 -0.09 6.47
CA ASP A 5 8.43 0.59 5.25
C ASP A 5 7.41 0.37 4.12
N SER A 6 7.55 1.15 3.05
CA SER A 6 6.61 1.17 1.93
C SER A 6 6.60 -0.16 1.16
N SER A 7 7.72 -0.86 1.10
CA SER A 7 7.84 -2.16 0.44
C SER A 7 7.17 -3.29 1.24
N ALA A 8 7.28 -3.26 2.57
CA ALA A 8 6.63 -4.22 3.46
C ALA A 8 5.12 -4.11 3.36
N ILE A 9 4.58 -2.87 3.36
CA ILE A 9 3.14 -2.63 3.17
C ILE A 9 2.70 -3.14 1.79
N ALA A 10 3.44 -2.85 0.72
CA ALA A 10 3.10 -3.32 -0.63
C ALA A 10 3.03 -4.87 -0.71
N ILE A 11 3.95 -5.57 -0.04
CA ILE A 11 3.95 -7.04 0.02
C ILE A 11 2.75 -7.56 0.82
N LEU A 12 2.43 -6.93 1.96
CA LEU A 12 1.26 -7.30 2.78
C LEU A 12 -0.04 -7.12 2.01
N LEU A 13 -0.23 -5.96 1.35
CA LEU A 13 -1.39 -5.71 0.49
C LEU A 13 -1.53 -6.76 -0.61
N LYS A 14 -0.40 -7.16 -1.24
CA LYS A 14 -0.39 -8.15 -2.32
C LYS A 14 -0.71 -9.57 -1.83
N ARG A 15 -0.18 -9.97 -0.67
CA ARG A 15 -0.30 -11.35 -0.14
C ARG A 15 -1.59 -11.56 0.64
N LEU A 16 -1.96 -10.60 1.49
CA LEU A 16 -3.04 -10.74 2.45
C LEU A 16 -4.35 -10.10 2.00
N LYS A 17 -4.31 -9.22 0.98
CA LYS A 17 -5.48 -8.49 0.47
C LYS A 17 -6.29 -7.88 1.62
N ASP A 18 -7.55 -8.26 1.81
CA ASP A 18 -8.42 -7.69 2.83
C ASP A 18 -7.91 -7.92 4.27
N LYS A 19 -7.17 -9.02 4.50
CA LYS A 19 -6.55 -9.31 5.80
C LYS A 19 -5.36 -8.42 6.14
N SER A 20 -4.85 -7.64 5.17
CA SER A 20 -3.77 -6.68 5.44
C SER A 20 -4.21 -5.59 6.41
N ILE A 21 -5.50 -5.22 6.42
CA ILE A 21 -6.04 -4.19 7.31
C ILE A 21 -5.97 -4.64 8.77
N GLU A 22 -6.17 -5.93 9.06
CA GLU A 22 -6.02 -6.49 10.42
C GLU A 22 -4.58 -6.44 10.92
N VAL A 23 -3.60 -6.53 10.01
CA VAL A 23 -2.16 -6.51 10.33
C VAL A 23 -1.62 -5.08 10.45
N LEU A 24 -2.11 -4.17 9.60
CA LEU A 24 -1.71 -2.76 9.62
C LEU A 24 -2.49 -1.94 10.65
N GLY A 25 -3.67 -2.43 11.06
CA GLY A 25 -4.55 -1.78 12.02
C GLY A 25 -3.91 -1.65 13.40
N GLY A 26 -3.64 -0.41 13.81
CA GLY A 26 -3.03 -0.10 15.10
C GLY A 26 -1.50 0.10 15.07
N GLU A 27 -0.88 -0.04 13.90
CA GLU A 27 0.56 0.18 13.72
C GLU A 27 0.87 1.58 13.19
N ALA A 28 2.04 2.11 13.55
CA ALA A 28 2.44 3.46 13.16
C ALA A 28 3.00 3.46 11.73
N ILE A 29 2.38 4.25 10.84
CA ILE A 29 2.83 4.47 9.47
C ILE A 29 3.25 5.93 9.34
N LEU A 30 4.49 6.17 8.89
CA LEU A 30 5.00 7.52 8.65
C LEU A 30 4.37 8.10 7.37
N ASP A 31 4.19 9.42 7.33
CA ASP A 31 3.67 10.11 6.14
C ASP A 31 4.54 9.87 4.90
N ILE A 32 5.86 9.81 5.09
CA ILE A 32 6.79 9.50 4.00
C ILE A 32 6.58 8.08 3.46
N THR A 33 6.28 7.12 4.33
CA THR A 33 5.97 5.74 3.93
C THR A 33 4.69 5.68 3.10
N ARG A 34 3.65 6.46 3.48
CA ARG A 34 2.42 6.59 2.69
C ARG A 34 2.70 7.18 1.30
N TYR A 35 3.50 8.24 1.23
CA TYR A 35 3.87 8.86 -0.04
C TYR A 35 4.63 7.90 -0.96
N GLU A 36 5.65 7.22 -0.44
CA GLU A 36 6.44 6.25 -1.21
C GLU A 36 5.60 5.08 -1.72
N LEU A 37 4.72 4.54 -0.88
CA LEU A 37 3.79 3.49 -1.26
C LEU A 37 2.87 3.94 -2.40
N GLY A 38 2.27 5.14 -2.26
CA GLY A 38 1.41 5.72 -3.30
C GLY A 38 2.16 5.93 -4.62
N ASN A 39 3.38 6.45 -4.57
CA ASN A 39 4.22 6.64 -5.75
C ASN A 39 4.57 5.32 -6.44
N ALA A 40 4.89 4.27 -5.68
CA ALA A 40 5.15 2.94 -6.22
C ALA A 40 3.92 2.36 -6.92
N LEU A 41 2.75 2.41 -6.26
CA LEU A 41 1.49 1.93 -6.83
C LEU A 41 1.07 2.72 -8.08
N TRP A 42 1.25 4.04 -8.08
CA TRP A 42 1.00 4.89 -9.24
C TRP A 42 1.88 4.48 -10.42
N LYS A 43 3.19 4.30 -10.22
CA LYS A 43 4.11 3.85 -11.28
C LYS A 43 3.74 2.47 -11.84
N GLU A 44 3.36 1.52 -10.98
CA GLU A 44 2.91 0.20 -11.42
C GLU A 44 1.62 0.27 -12.27
N CYS A 45 0.68 1.15 -11.92
CA CYS A 45 -0.52 1.40 -12.72
C CYS A 45 -0.23 2.10 -14.05
N THR A 46 0.48 3.23 -13.99
CA THR A 46 0.57 4.15 -15.13
C THR A 46 1.66 3.76 -16.11
N LEU A 47 2.81 3.31 -15.62
CA LEU A 47 3.97 3.00 -16.47
C LEU A 47 3.96 1.55 -16.92
N LYS A 48 3.55 0.63 -16.04
CA LYS A 48 3.59 -0.80 -16.33
C LYS A 48 2.24 -1.40 -16.75
N LYS A 49 1.12 -0.66 -16.60
CA LYS A 49 -0.26 -1.15 -16.84
C LYS A 49 -0.57 -2.45 -16.09
N LEU A 50 0.10 -2.71 -14.97
CA LEU A 50 0.00 -3.98 -14.23
C LEU A 50 -1.18 -3.99 -13.26
N ILE A 51 -1.74 -2.83 -12.93
CA ILE A 51 -2.79 -2.66 -11.92
C ILE A 51 -3.79 -1.61 -12.44
N ASN A 52 -5.09 -1.84 -12.20
CA ASN A 52 -6.15 -0.90 -12.58
C ASN A 52 -6.09 0.35 -11.66
N PRO A 53 -6.13 1.58 -12.21
CA PRO A 53 -6.18 2.82 -11.42
C PRO A 53 -7.24 2.84 -10.31
N GLU A 54 -8.42 2.26 -10.54
CA GLU A 54 -9.50 2.19 -9.54
C GLU A 54 -9.11 1.32 -8.33
N GLU A 55 -8.38 0.23 -8.58
CA GLU A 55 -7.89 -0.68 -7.56
C GLU A 55 -6.80 -0.03 -6.69
N VAL A 56 -6.01 0.88 -7.24
CA VAL A 56 -5.02 1.65 -6.46
C VAL A 56 -5.68 2.73 -5.62
N ALA A 57 -6.66 3.46 -6.17
CA ALA A 57 -7.38 4.48 -5.41
C ALA A 57 -8.12 3.90 -4.19
N ASP A 58 -8.71 2.70 -4.32
CA ASP A 58 -9.37 2.03 -3.20
C ASP A 58 -8.37 1.55 -2.14
N LYS A 59 -7.21 1.01 -2.57
CA LYS A 59 -6.16 0.52 -1.65
C LYS A 59 -5.44 1.65 -0.91
N THR A 60 -5.14 2.77 -1.55
CA THR A 60 -4.48 3.91 -0.88
C THR A 60 -5.39 4.62 0.10
N ARG A 61 -6.72 4.52 -0.05
CA ARG A 61 -7.69 5.10 0.87
C ARG A 61 -7.86 4.31 2.16
N LYS A 62 -7.54 3.02 2.13
CA LYS A 62 -7.71 2.06 3.24
C LYS A 62 -6.45 1.92 4.11
N VAL A 63 -5.32 2.47 3.67
CA VAL A 63 -4.04 2.48 4.40
C VAL A 63 -3.88 3.75 5.20
#